data_AF-A0AAI9NZF1-F1
#
_entry.id   AF-A0AAI9NZF1-F1
#
_cell.length_a   1.000
_cell.length_b   1.000
_cell.length_c   1.000
_cell.angle_alpha   90.00
_cell.angle_beta   90.00
_cell.angle_gamma   90.00
#
_symmetry.space_group_name_H-M   'P 1'
#
loop_
_entity.id
_entity.type
_entity.pdbx_description
1 polymer ?
#
loop_
_entity_poly.entity_id
_entity_poly.type
_entity_poly.pdbx_seq_one_letter_code
_entity_poly.pdbx_strand_id
1 'polypeptide(L)' 'MYYNECPQCGACLDPGEHCDCEEERQRQTARIMAMVRENKESHQMELVLN' A
#
# COMPACT_ATOMS: atom_id res chain seq x y z
N MET A 1 12.39 18.29 22.22
CA MET A 1 11.60 17.93 21.04
C MET A 1 11.12 16.51 21.28
N TYR A 2 9.82 16.26 21.29
CA TYR A 2 9.27 14.90 21.41
C TYR A 2 8.72 14.52 20.03
N TYR A 3 8.98 13.30 19.60
CA TYR A 3 8.41 12.71 18.39
C TYR A 3 7.67 11.43 18.80
N ASN A 4 6.67 11.04 18.01
CA ASN A 4 5.99 9.77 18.17
C ASN A 4 6.44 8.83 17.05
N GLU A 5 6.75 7.59 17.36
CA GLU A 5 7.03 6.60 16.32
C GLU A 5 5.73 5.88 15.92
N CYS A 6 5.48 5.73 14.63
CA CYS A 6 4.36 4.93 14.14
C CYS A 6 4.60 3.45 14.49
N PRO A 7 3.71 2.79 15.24
CA PRO A 7 3.92 1.40 15.66
C PRO A 7 3.81 0.40 14.50
N GLN A 8 3.30 0.81 13.33
CA GLN A 8 3.13 -0.06 12.17
C GLN A 8 4.31 0.00 11.21
N CYS A 9 4.90 1.17 10.97
CA CYS A 9 5.97 1.34 9.97
C CYS A 9 7.28 1.91 10.54
N GLY A 10 7.30 2.33 11.81
CA GLY A 10 8.49 2.90 12.46
C GLY A 10 8.80 4.35 12.05
N ALA A 11 7.89 5.04 11.37
CA ALA A 11 8.10 6.44 10.99
C ALA A 11 8.14 7.34 12.22
N CYS A 12 9.17 8.20 12.33
CA CYS A 12 9.20 9.28 13.30
C CYS A 12 8.24 10.39 12.86
N LEU A 13 7.19 10.64 13.65
CA LEU A 13 6.16 11.64 13.43
C LEU A 13 6.42 12.87 14.30
N ASP A 14 6.33 14.04 13.69
CA ASP A 14 6.37 15.29 14.43
C ASP A 14 5.08 15.47 15.26
N PRO A 15 5.11 16.30 16.33
CA PRO A 15 3.91 16.60 17.12
C PRO A 15 2.76 17.09 16.23
N GLY A 16 1.66 16.33 16.21
CA GLY A 16 0.45 16.65 15.43
C GLY A 16 0.39 16.00 14.05
N GLU A 17 1.46 15.36 13.60
CA GLU A 17 1.40 14.54 12.39
C GLU A 17 0.69 13.21 12.62
N HIS A 18 -0.01 12.75 11.58
CA HIS A 18 -0.66 11.45 11.56
C HIS A 18 0.04 10.58 10.53
N CYS A 19 0.29 9.32 10.88
CA CYS A 19 0.81 8.36 9.91
C CYS A 19 -0.31 7.83 9.01
N ASP A 20 -0.04 7.74 7.71
CA ASP A 20 -0.95 7.25 6.67
C ASP A 20 -0.51 5.91 6.07
N CYS A 21 0.47 5.21 6.68
CA CYS A 21 1.07 4.01 6.11
C CYS A 21 0.08 2.88 5.82
N GLU A 22 -0.97 2.76 6.64
CA GLU A 22 -2.06 1.82 6.43
C GLU A 22 -2.89 2.21 5.20
N GLU A 23 -3.22 3.49 5.06
CA GLU A 23 -3.98 4.01 3.93
C GLU A 23 -3.19 3.84 2.63
N GLU A 24 -1.90 4.16 2.62
CA GLU A 24 -1.08 3.97 1.43
C GLU A 24 -0.92 2.49 1.09
N ARG A 25 -0.82 1.59 2.07
CA ARG A 25 -0.79 0.13 1.83
C ARG A 25 -2.09 -0.36 1.18
N GLN A 26 -3.23 0.17 1.61
CA GLN A 26 -4.53 -0.13 1.01
C GLN A 26 -4.62 0.41 -0.42
N ARG A 27 -4.19 1.65 -0.66
CA ARG A 27 -4.13 2.25 -2.01
C ARG A 27 -3.21 1.46 -2.94
N GLN A 28 -2.05 1.03 -2.47
CA GLN A 28 -1.12 0.18 -3.25
C GLN A 28 -1.76 -1.17 -3.60
N THR A 29 -2.39 -1.82 -2.63
CA THR A 29 -3.10 -3.09 -2.86
C THR A 29 -4.21 -2.91 -3.90
N ALA A 30 -5.01 -1.85 -3.78
CA ALA A 30 -6.07 -1.53 -4.74
C ALA A 30 -5.51 -1.27 -6.15
N ARG A 31 -4.40 -0.52 -6.26
CA ARG A 31 -3.71 -0.28 -7.54
C ARG A 31 -3.24 -1.59 -8.18
N ILE A 32 -2.61 -2.47 -7.40
CA ILE A 32 -2.13 -3.77 -7.92
C ILE A 32 -3.31 -4.62 -8.37
N MET A 33 -4.36 -4.73 -7.55
CA MET A 33 -5.54 -5.53 -7.90
C MET A 33 -6.24 -5.02 -9.16
N ALA A 34 -6.24 -3.70 -9.41
CA ALA A 34 -6.77 -3.13 -10.64
C ALA A 34 -5.92 -3.46 -11.89
N MET A 35 -4.64 -3.83 -11.71
CA MET A 35 -3.73 -4.21 -12.79
C MET A 35 -3.63 -5.73 -12.97
N VAL A 36 -4.28 -6.54 -12.15
CA VAL A 36 -4.16 -8.01 -12.22
C VAL A 36 -5.40 -8.60 -12.89
N ARG A 37 -5.20 -9.44 -13.91
CA ARG A 37 -6.27 -10.22 -14.56
C ARG A 37 -5.91 -11.70 -14.64
N GLU A 38 -6.91 -12.58 -14.70
CA GLU A 38 -6.68 -14.00 -15.00
C GLU A 38 -6.63 -14.24 -16.52
N ASN A 39 -5.60 -14.94 -16.98
CA ASN A 39 -5.58 -15.55 -18.31
C ASN A 39 -6.40 -16.84 -18.29
N LYS A 40 -7.50 -16.90 -19.04
CA LYS A 40 -8.43 -18.04 -19.03
C LYS A 40 -7.88 -19.32 -19.67
N GLU A 41 -6.81 -19.24 -20.46
CA GLU A 41 -6.20 -20.41 -21.11
C GLU A 41 -5.19 -21.09 -20.18
N SER A 42 -4.39 -20.31 -19.47
CA SER A 42 -3.36 -20.83 -18.55
C SER A 42 -3.77 -20.82 -17.08
N HIS A 43 -4.89 -20.16 -16.74
CA HIS A 43 -5.33 -19.85 -15.37
C HIS A 43 -4.27 -19.09 -14.54
N GLN A 44 -3.32 -18.44 -15.21
CA GLN A 44 -2.30 -17.63 -14.56
C GLN A 44 -2.78 -16.19 -14.42
N MET A 45 -2.31 -15.53 -13.37
CA MET A 45 -2.53 -14.10 -13.18
C MET A 45 -1.53 -13.32 -14.03
N GLU A 46 -2.01 -12.35 -14.79
CA GLU A 46 -1.23 -11.45 -15.64
C GLU A 46 -1.31 -10.01 -15.11
N LEU A 47 -0.18 -9.30 -15.19
CA LEU A 47 -0.11 -7.87 -14.94
C LEU A 47 -0.44 -7.10 -16.24
N VAL A 48 -1.44 -6.24 -16.18
CA VAL A 48 -1.83 -5.31 -17.23
C VAL A 48 -1.31 -3.93 -16.86
N LEU A 49 -0.25 -3.52 -17.53
CA LEU A 49 0.30 -2.17 -17.43
C LEU A 49 -0.40 -1.30 -18.48
N ASN A 50 -0.99 -0.19 -18.03
CA ASN A 50 -1.58 0.82 -18.93
C ASN A 50 -0.49 1.67 -19.59
#